data_AF-A0A2E0VJT0-F1
#
_entry.id   AF-A0A2E0VJT0-F1
#
_cell.length_a   1.000
_cell.length_b   1.000
_cell.length_c   1.000
_cell.angle_alpha   90.00
_cell.angle_beta   90.00
_cell.angle_gamma   90.00
#
_symmetry.space_group_name_H-M   'P 1'
#
loop_
_entity.id
_entity.type
_entity.pdbx_description
1 polymer ?
#
loop_
_entity_poly.entity_id
_entity_poly.type
_entity_poly.pdbx_seq_one_letter_code
_entity_poly.pdbx_strand_id
1 'polypeptide(L)'
;MNTVTDFTTTQIGREKHDDLQDERARQWLEEHMGGKVLSMVRHLRWRPTWVVEMEVDGEYKKLFVRGPRGEEWINPVSMRQEADIHAVLERNGVPVAHIYHELEDAWAIVMDAVTGQIIIGTARDDRALDAVSQQFVEALVRVHRIPLADFAEIGLHIPEDPSDIALNHYRRCYDIFRRQMGDEVVPFMDFTWHWLVRNVPEYRHRGCGITGDAGQFMFDGDRLVCLIDFEQFYVGDPIADFSAMRLRDMIEPLDIADLIRRYEGLAGEPVDKYAFEYHTVGFNGVNGWLLWPTTVSPDLEQDYVAYLSFAIASSRWTVKSMVEIMGIELEDVPLPEESRPFAPMPPFAHLMDSIPKLKGQGRYAEYNEMKTASLAKYIDRWNRYGNWVIKQDLENVSKLLGKTCNDYRQAQRELSAFVAEVGADHDETLIQYFHRWLEMQEFLVRDCGPQTFLVGRDLKPIELPWRPGTAPEVRTTEE
;
A
#
# COMPACT_ATOMS: atom_id res chain seq x y z
N MET A 1 3.76 0.29 -31.33
CA MET A 1 3.06 -0.95 -30.98
C MET A 1 3.82 -1.58 -29.81
N ASN A 2 3.57 -1.08 -28.61
CA ASN A 2 4.14 -1.63 -27.39
C ASN A 2 3.19 -2.73 -26.91
N THR A 3 3.68 -3.96 -26.92
CA THR A 3 3.04 -5.09 -26.27
C THR A 3 3.03 -4.81 -24.77
N VAL A 4 1.88 -4.37 -24.27
CA VAL A 4 1.53 -4.50 -22.86
C VAL A 4 1.61 -6.00 -22.57
N THR A 5 2.62 -6.40 -21.83
CA THR A 5 2.74 -7.77 -21.32
C THR A 5 1.47 -8.05 -20.52
N ASP A 6 0.75 -9.12 -20.88
CA ASP A 6 -0.43 -9.61 -20.17
C ASP A 6 -0.07 -9.88 -18.70
N PHE A 7 -0.24 -8.89 -17.83
CA PHE A 7 -0.22 -9.08 -16.38
C PHE A 7 -1.59 -9.59 -15.94
N THR A 8 -1.95 -10.80 -16.37
CA THR A 8 -3.10 -11.53 -15.84
C THR A 8 -2.74 -12.07 -14.45
N THR A 9 -2.86 -11.22 -13.43
CA THR A 9 -2.44 -11.55 -12.05
C THR A 9 -3.53 -12.20 -11.19
N THR A 10 -4.67 -12.57 -11.75
CA THR A 10 -5.85 -12.96 -10.95
C THR A 10 -6.15 -14.45 -10.87
N GLN A 11 -5.40 -15.33 -11.53
CA GLN A 11 -5.66 -16.78 -11.49
C GLN A 11 -4.37 -17.59 -11.52
N ILE A 12 -3.64 -17.59 -10.40
CA ILE A 12 -2.56 -18.54 -10.18
C ILE A 12 -2.99 -19.43 -9.03
N GLY A 13 -3.64 -20.55 -9.36
CA GLY A 13 -4.09 -21.56 -8.42
C GLY A 13 -3.01 -22.63 -8.19
N ARG A 14 -2.91 -23.15 -6.97
CA ARG A 14 -2.17 -24.37 -6.65
C ARG A 14 -3.12 -25.57 -6.79
N GLU A 15 -2.83 -26.49 -7.72
CA GLU A 15 -3.38 -27.85 -7.67
C GLU A 15 -2.46 -28.71 -6.80
N LYS A 16 -2.57 -28.63 -5.47
CA LYS A 16 -1.96 -29.64 -4.58
C LYS A 16 -2.61 -29.65 -3.22
N HIS A 17 -2.88 -30.85 -2.75
CA HIS A 17 -3.89 -31.19 -1.75
C HIS A 17 -3.39 -31.29 -0.30
N ASP A 18 -2.22 -30.77 0.03
CA ASP A 18 -1.60 -30.96 1.36
C ASP A 18 -0.94 -29.68 1.87
N ASP A 19 -1.74 -28.76 2.39
CA ASP A 19 -1.29 -27.74 3.33
C ASP A 19 -2.23 -27.79 4.55
N LEU A 20 -1.69 -27.77 5.76
CA LEU A 20 -2.50 -27.90 6.99
C LEU A 20 -3.60 -26.81 7.07
N GLN A 21 -3.33 -25.64 6.50
CA GLN A 21 -4.31 -24.54 6.38
C GLN A 21 -5.45 -24.85 5.41
N ASP A 22 -5.16 -25.52 4.30
CA ASP A 22 -6.17 -25.87 3.28
C ASP A 22 -7.13 -26.92 3.84
N GLU A 23 -6.60 -27.91 4.57
CA GLU A 23 -7.41 -28.95 5.22
C GLU A 23 -8.26 -28.35 6.36
N ARG A 24 -7.67 -27.48 7.19
CA ARG A 24 -8.42 -26.77 8.25
C ARG A 24 -9.55 -25.92 7.68
N ALA A 25 -9.28 -25.15 6.63
CA ALA A 25 -10.31 -24.35 5.97
C ALA A 25 -11.41 -25.22 5.35
N ARG A 26 -11.04 -26.32 4.67
CA ARG A 26 -12.01 -27.28 4.11
C ARG A 26 -12.90 -27.90 5.17
N GLN A 27 -12.30 -28.48 6.21
CA GLN A 27 -13.04 -29.14 7.28
C GLN A 27 -14.03 -28.17 7.95
N TRP A 28 -13.54 -26.96 8.26
CA TRP A 28 -14.38 -25.94 8.87
C TRP A 28 -15.59 -25.58 7.98
N LEU A 29 -15.37 -25.41 6.67
CA LEU A 29 -16.44 -25.09 5.72
C LEU A 29 -17.51 -26.18 5.66
N GLU A 30 -17.12 -27.45 5.58
CA GLU A 30 -18.08 -28.56 5.54
C GLU A 30 -18.91 -28.66 6.84
N GLU A 31 -18.27 -28.46 7.99
CA GLU A 31 -18.92 -28.49 9.31
C GLU A 31 -19.90 -27.33 9.52
N HIS A 32 -19.56 -26.11 9.09
CA HIS A 32 -20.32 -24.90 9.41
C HIS A 32 -21.28 -24.45 8.31
N MET A 33 -20.95 -24.71 7.04
CA MET A 33 -21.85 -24.43 5.92
C MET A 33 -22.88 -25.55 5.70
N GLY A 34 -22.74 -26.71 6.36
CA GLY A 34 -23.67 -27.83 6.24
C GLY A 34 -23.66 -28.50 4.85
N GLY A 35 -22.51 -28.50 4.18
CA GLY A 35 -22.38 -28.94 2.79
C GLY A 35 -21.08 -29.67 2.51
N LYS A 36 -20.88 -30.04 1.24
CA LYS A 36 -19.67 -30.73 0.75
C LYS A 36 -18.84 -29.82 -0.13
N VAL A 37 -17.53 -29.77 0.11
CA VAL A 37 -16.58 -29.08 -0.78
C VAL A 37 -16.36 -29.91 -2.04
N LEU A 38 -16.70 -29.35 -3.20
CA LEU A 38 -16.50 -29.96 -4.53
C LEU A 38 -15.12 -29.60 -5.10
N SER A 39 -14.72 -28.34 -4.98
CA SER A 39 -13.41 -27.85 -5.41
C SER A 39 -12.94 -26.70 -4.51
N MET A 40 -11.63 -26.55 -4.37
CA MET A 40 -11.01 -25.50 -3.55
C MET A 40 -9.68 -25.12 -4.19
N VAL A 41 -9.55 -23.85 -4.57
CA VAL A 41 -8.37 -23.32 -5.27
C VAL A 41 -7.82 -22.14 -4.49
N ARG A 42 -6.56 -22.25 -4.05
CA ARG A 42 -5.86 -21.19 -3.31
C ARG A 42 -5.21 -20.19 -4.26
N HIS A 43 -5.41 -18.89 -4.00
CA HIS A 43 -4.67 -17.80 -4.63
C HIS A 43 -3.29 -17.64 -3.98
N LEU A 44 -2.27 -17.43 -4.81
CA LEU A 44 -0.86 -17.42 -4.37
C LEU A 44 -0.33 -16.03 -3.91
N ARG A 45 -1.09 -14.95 -4.03
CA ARG A 45 -0.56 -13.58 -3.82
C ARG A 45 -1.02 -12.96 -2.49
N TRP A 46 -0.08 -12.32 -1.78
CA TRP A 46 -0.22 -11.56 -0.53
C TRP A 46 -0.66 -12.35 0.70
N ARG A 47 -1.80 -13.04 0.67
CA ARG A 47 -2.28 -13.85 1.79
C ARG A 47 -3.09 -15.06 1.32
N PRO A 48 -3.20 -16.10 2.16
CA PRO A 48 -4.02 -17.27 1.89
C PRO A 48 -5.46 -16.83 1.59
N THR A 49 -5.92 -17.16 0.40
CA THR A 49 -7.27 -16.87 -0.06
C THR A 49 -7.72 -18.03 -0.92
N TRP A 50 -8.95 -18.49 -0.77
CA TRP A 50 -9.47 -19.64 -1.50
C TRP A 50 -10.77 -19.30 -2.21
N VAL A 51 -10.88 -19.76 -3.45
CA VAL A 51 -12.16 -19.88 -4.15
C VAL A 51 -12.65 -21.32 -3.93
N VAL A 52 -13.82 -21.46 -3.34
CA VAL A 52 -14.39 -22.75 -2.95
C VAL A 52 -15.72 -22.96 -3.67
N GLU A 53 -15.91 -24.13 -4.26
CA GLU A 53 -17.19 -24.56 -4.79
C GLU A 53 -17.75 -25.63 -3.86
N MET A 54 -18.98 -25.44 -3.40
CA MET A 54 -19.65 -26.31 -2.44
C MET A 54 -21.05 -26.67 -2.89
N GLU A 55 -21.52 -27.85 -2.48
CA GLU A 55 -22.93 -28.21 -2.50
C GLU A 55 -23.48 -28.10 -1.08
N VAL A 56 -24.43 -27.19 -0.85
CA VAL A 56 -25.08 -26.95 0.45
C VAL A 56 -26.57 -27.17 0.26
N ASP A 57 -27.15 -28.10 1.01
CA ASP A 57 -28.58 -28.48 0.91
C ASP A 57 -29.05 -28.84 -0.54
N GLY A 58 -28.14 -29.37 -1.36
CA GLY A 58 -28.41 -29.71 -2.77
C GLY A 58 -28.30 -28.54 -3.75
N GLU A 59 -27.93 -27.34 -3.28
CA GLU A 59 -27.65 -26.17 -4.11
C GLU A 59 -26.14 -25.92 -4.26
N TYR A 60 -25.72 -25.55 -5.47
CA TYR A 60 -24.34 -25.15 -5.73
C TYR A 60 -24.09 -23.72 -5.20
N LYS A 61 -23.04 -23.55 -4.40
CA LYS A 61 -22.54 -22.27 -3.90
C LYS A 61 -21.07 -22.09 -4.24
N LYS A 62 -20.72 -20.88 -4.66
CA LYS A 62 -19.34 -20.46 -4.87
C LYS A 62 -18.96 -19.43 -3.82
N LEU A 63 -17.95 -19.75 -3.02
CA LEU A 63 -17.52 -18.99 -1.85
C LEU A 63 -16.09 -18.48 -2.04
N PHE A 64 -15.82 -17.34 -1.42
CA PHE A 64 -14.50 -16.75 -1.32
C PHE A 64 -14.11 -16.74 0.16
N VAL A 65 -12.98 -17.37 0.48
CA VAL A 65 -12.46 -17.49 1.85
C VAL A 65 -11.19 -16.68 1.96
N ARG A 66 -11.19 -15.68 2.84
CA ARG A 66 -10.14 -14.66 2.99
C ARG A 66 -9.42 -14.88 4.33
N GLY A 67 -8.16 -15.34 4.28
CA GLY A 67 -7.32 -15.60 5.48
C GLY A 67 -6.28 -14.49 5.78
N PRO A 68 -5.48 -14.64 6.86
CA PRO A 68 -4.57 -13.60 7.35
C PRO A 68 -3.23 -13.61 6.59
N ARG A 69 -2.50 -12.48 6.58
CA ARG A 69 -1.19 -12.29 5.92
C ARG A 69 0.00 -13.03 6.59
N GLY A 70 -0.27 -14.06 7.39
CA GLY A 70 0.72 -14.77 8.21
C GLY A 70 0.62 -14.40 9.69
N GLU A 71 1.34 -15.13 10.56
CA GLU A 71 1.29 -14.95 12.02
C GLU A 71 1.97 -13.66 12.50
N GLU A 72 2.99 -13.19 11.77
CA GLU A 72 3.77 -11.99 12.15
C GLU A 72 3.21 -10.67 11.59
N TRP A 73 2.24 -10.74 10.66
CA TRP A 73 1.64 -9.56 10.06
C TRP A 73 0.51 -8.99 10.94
N ILE A 74 0.66 -7.75 11.38
CA ILE A 74 -0.34 -7.05 12.18
C ILE A 74 -1.19 -6.17 11.26
N ASN A 75 -2.45 -6.56 11.07
CA ASN A 75 -3.40 -5.76 10.29
C ASN A 75 -3.94 -4.59 11.12
N PRO A 76 -4.10 -3.38 10.53
CA PRO A 76 -4.79 -2.27 11.18
C PRO A 76 -6.28 -2.56 11.46
N VAL A 77 -6.92 -3.35 10.60
CA VAL A 77 -8.30 -3.83 10.75
C VAL A 77 -8.26 -5.34 10.96
N SER A 78 -8.85 -5.83 12.05
CA SER A 78 -8.94 -7.27 12.27
C SER A 78 -9.91 -7.92 11.27
N MET A 79 -9.79 -9.24 11.05
CA MET A 79 -10.74 -9.95 10.19
C MET A 79 -12.19 -9.83 10.69
N ARG A 80 -12.39 -9.83 12.02
CA ARG A 80 -13.69 -9.57 12.63
C ARG A 80 -14.22 -8.20 12.23
N GLN A 81 -13.42 -7.16 12.39
CA GLN A 81 -13.80 -5.80 12.04
C GLN A 81 -14.08 -5.68 10.53
N GLU A 82 -13.27 -6.31 9.68
CA GLU A 82 -13.50 -6.31 8.22
C GLU A 82 -14.85 -6.96 7.86
N ALA A 83 -15.22 -8.08 8.50
CA ALA A 83 -16.53 -8.71 8.31
C ALA A 83 -17.68 -7.81 8.79
N ASP A 84 -17.54 -7.20 9.97
CA ASP A 84 -18.54 -6.26 10.51
C ASP A 84 -18.67 -5.01 9.61
N ILE A 85 -17.57 -4.50 9.04
CA ILE A 85 -17.56 -3.41 8.06
C ILE A 85 -18.34 -3.80 6.80
N HIS A 86 -18.09 -4.99 6.23
CA HIS A 86 -18.86 -5.48 5.09
C HIS A 86 -20.37 -5.48 5.38
N ALA A 87 -20.78 -5.95 6.57
CA ALA A 87 -22.19 -5.96 6.96
C ALA A 87 -22.79 -4.53 7.07
N VAL A 88 -22.01 -3.56 7.57
CA VAL A 88 -22.40 -2.13 7.59
C VAL A 88 -22.57 -1.57 6.18
N LEU A 89 -21.63 -1.88 5.28
CA LEU A 89 -21.65 -1.42 3.90
C LEU A 89 -22.85 -2.02 3.14
N GLU A 90 -23.07 -3.33 3.27
CA GLU A 90 -24.16 -4.05 2.62
C GLU A 90 -25.54 -3.53 3.04
N ARG A 91 -25.80 -3.39 4.35
CA ARG A 91 -27.10 -2.90 4.85
C ARG A 91 -27.41 -1.46 4.44
N ASN A 92 -26.37 -0.67 4.16
CA ASN A 92 -26.48 0.69 3.64
C ASN A 92 -26.49 0.74 2.09
N GLY A 93 -26.59 -0.42 1.43
CA GLY A 93 -26.76 -0.54 -0.02
C GLY A 93 -25.49 -0.31 -0.83
N VAL A 94 -24.31 -0.34 -0.22
CA VAL A 94 -23.03 -0.34 -0.94
C VAL A 94 -22.85 -1.73 -1.57
N PRO A 95 -22.47 -1.84 -2.85
CA PRO A 95 -22.26 -3.13 -3.49
C PRO A 95 -20.98 -3.76 -2.90
N VAL A 96 -21.13 -4.72 -2.00
CA VAL A 96 -20.04 -5.51 -1.41
C VAL A 96 -20.44 -6.99 -1.41
N ALA A 97 -19.46 -7.88 -1.28
CA ALA A 97 -19.74 -9.30 -1.11
C ALA A 97 -20.45 -9.55 0.23
N HIS A 98 -21.50 -10.36 0.20
CA HIS A 98 -22.20 -10.79 1.42
C HIS A 98 -21.28 -11.66 2.27
N ILE A 99 -21.22 -11.39 3.58
CA ILE A 99 -20.49 -12.22 4.54
C ILE A 99 -21.42 -13.29 5.09
N TYR A 100 -21.07 -14.55 4.88
CA TYR A 100 -21.82 -15.67 5.46
C TYR A 100 -21.40 -15.93 6.90
N HIS A 101 -20.08 -16.04 7.12
CA HIS A 101 -19.51 -16.43 8.41
C HIS A 101 -18.09 -15.91 8.59
N GLU A 102 -17.64 -15.93 9.84
CA GLU A 102 -16.24 -15.88 10.23
C GLU A 102 -15.80 -17.24 10.76
N LEU A 103 -14.59 -17.66 10.43
CA LEU A 103 -13.97 -18.86 10.99
C LEU A 103 -13.64 -18.64 12.46
N GLU A 104 -13.64 -19.70 13.28
CA GLU A 104 -13.33 -19.62 14.72
C GLU A 104 -12.09 -18.74 15.01
N ASP A 105 -12.15 -17.96 16.10
CA ASP A 105 -11.18 -16.90 16.45
C ASP A 105 -10.98 -15.81 15.37
N ALA A 106 -11.95 -15.66 14.44
CA ALA A 106 -11.89 -14.76 13.29
C ALA A 106 -10.63 -14.96 12.44
N TRP A 107 -10.15 -16.21 12.30
CA TRP A 107 -8.97 -16.49 11.49
C TRP A 107 -9.16 -16.12 10.01
N ALA A 108 -10.38 -16.31 9.48
CA ALA A 108 -10.72 -16.03 8.09
C ALA A 108 -12.19 -15.64 7.95
N ILE A 109 -12.54 -15.02 6.82
CA ILE A 109 -13.90 -14.59 6.48
C ILE A 109 -14.41 -15.41 5.29
N VAL A 110 -15.64 -15.91 5.37
CA VAL A 110 -16.35 -16.58 4.27
C VAL A 110 -17.38 -15.62 3.68
N MET A 111 -17.25 -15.35 2.39
CA MET A 111 -18.09 -14.41 1.67
C MET A 111 -18.50 -14.94 0.29
N ASP A 112 -19.43 -14.24 -0.36
CA ASP A 112 -19.77 -14.49 -1.76
C ASP A 112 -18.54 -14.43 -2.67
N ALA A 113 -18.40 -15.41 -3.56
CA ALA A 113 -17.44 -15.33 -4.67
C ALA A 113 -18.02 -14.51 -5.82
N VAL A 114 -18.00 -13.18 -5.68
CA VAL A 114 -18.42 -12.28 -6.75
C VAL A 114 -17.54 -12.49 -8.00
N THR A 115 -18.17 -12.54 -9.16
CA THR A 115 -17.47 -12.70 -10.45
C THR A 115 -17.40 -11.35 -11.17
N GLY A 116 -16.25 -11.04 -11.76
CA GLY A 116 -16.02 -9.80 -12.48
C GLY A 116 -14.55 -9.61 -12.81
N GLN A 117 -14.27 -8.55 -13.55
CA GLN A 117 -12.93 -8.04 -13.84
C GLN A 117 -12.49 -7.08 -12.73
N ILE A 118 -11.19 -7.07 -12.41
CA ILE A 118 -10.60 -6.18 -11.39
C ILE A 118 -9.67 -5.12 -11.97
N ILE A 119 -9.28 -5.25 -13.24
CA ILE A 119 -8.38 -4.31 -13.92
C ILE A 119 -9.25 -3.41 -14.78
N ILE A 120 -9.42 -2.14 -14.41
CA ILE A 120 -10.36 -1.27 -15.13
C ILE A 120 -9.99 -1.07 -16.61
N GLY A 121 -8.71 -1.19 -16.94
CA GLY A 121 -8.21 -1.15 -18.32
C GLY A 121 -8.65 -2.31 -19.21
N THR A 122 -9.28 -3.36 -18.67
CA THR A 122 -9.87 -4.46 -19.46
C THR A 122 -11.33 -4.22 -19.85
N ALA A 123 -11.88 -3.05 -19.53
CA ALA A 123 -13.19 -2.63 -20.01
C ALA A 123 -13.30 -2.78 -21.54
N ARG A 124 -14.45 -3.27 -22.01
CA ARG A 124 -14.65 -3.65 -23.42
C ARG A 124 -14.61 -2.46 -24.40
N ASP A 125 -14.97 -1.27 -23.92
CA ASP A 125 -15.05 -0.03 -24.68
C ASP A 125 -15.10 1.18 -23.72
N ASP A 126 -14.88 2.39 -24.24
CA ASP A 126 -14.87 3.64 -23.46
C ASP A 126 -16.21 3.91 -22.76
N ARG A 127 -17.32 3.41 -23.32
CA ARG A 127 -18.66 3.56 -22.72
C ARG A 127 -18.78 2.72 -21.44
N ALA A 128 -18.27 1.49 -21.47
CA ALA A 128 -18.23 0.62 -20.29
C ALA A 128 -17.29 1.20 -19.22
N LEU A 129 -16.13 1.70 -19.63
CA LEU A 129 -15.20 2.40 -18.73
C LEU A 129 -15.89 3.59 -18.04
N ASP A 130 -16.50 4.50 -18.79
CA ASP A 130 -17.23 5.66 -18.26
C ASP A 130 -18.37 5.26 -17.30
N ALA A 131 -19.16 4.25 -17.69
CA ALA A 131 -20.27 3.76 -16.88
C ALA A 131 -19.80 3.15 -15.55
N VAL A 132 -18.71 2.37 -15.56
CA VAL A 132 -18.14 1.76 -14.35
C VAL A 132 -17.52 2.83 -13.45
N SER A 133 -16.75 3.78 -14.01
CA SER A 133 -16.19 4.91 -13.26
C SER A 133 -17.29 5.74 -12.57
N GLN A 134 -18.40 6.02 -13.27
CA GLN A 134 -19.54 6.70 -12.68
C GLN A 134 -20.15 5.91 -11.50
N GLN A 135 -20.43 4.62 -11.69
CA GLN A 135 -21.00 3.76 -10.64
C GLN A 135 -20.07 3.61 -9.45
N PHE A 136 -18.75 3.57 -9.67
CA PHE A 136 -17.75 3.53 -8.63
C PHE A 136 -17.80 4.79 -7.76
N VAL A 137 -17.85 5.98 -8.36
CA VAL A 137 -18.00 7.24 -7.61
C VAL A 137 -19.33 7.29 -6.85
N GLU A 138 -20.42 6.82 -7.44
CA GLU A 138 -21.72 6.72 -6.76
C GLU A 138 -21.67 5.79 -5.53
N ALA A 139 -20.97 4.65 -5.65
CA ALA A 139 -20.74 3.74 -4.54
C ALA A 139 -19.87 4.38 -3.45
N LEU A 140 -18.81 5.09 -3.82
CA LEU A 140 -17.95 5.82 -2.88
C LEU A 140 -18.73 6.92 -2.11
N VAL A 141 -19.54 7.71 -2.81
CA VAL A 141 -20.41 8.71 -2.19
C VAL A 141 -21.40 8.05 -1.22
N ARG A 142 -21.87 6.84 -1.53
CA ARG A 142 -22.73 6.07 -0.62
C ARG A 142 -21.99 5.68 0.65
N VAL A 143 -20.76 5.16 0.55
CA VAL A 143 -19.89 4.88 1.71
C VAL A 143 -19.72 6.14 2.57
N HIS A 144 -19.38 7.28 1.94
CA HIS A 144 -19.14 8.55 2.63
C HIS A 144 -20.38 9.20 3.27
N ARG A 145 -21.57 8.64 3.02
CA ARG A 145 -22.86 9.09 3.56
C ARG A 145 -23.43 8.17 4.64
N ILE A 146 -22.79 7.02 4.90
CA ILE A 146 -23.21 6.11 5.97
C ILE A 146 -23.13 6.86 7.32
N PRO A 147 -24.17 6.79 8.17
CA PRO A 147 -24.14 7.42 9.48
C PRO A 147 -22.97 6.93 10.33
N LEU A 148 -22.24 7.82 11.00
CA LEU A 148 -21.11 7.41 11.86
C LEU A 148 -21.53 6.48 13.01
N ALA A 149 -22.79 6.56 13.45
CA ALA A 149 -23.34 5.66 14.46
C ALA A 149 -23.28 4.18 14.04
N ASP A 150 -23.43 3.89 12.74
CA ASP A 150 -23.36 2.54 12.20
C ASP A 150 -21.95 1.94 12.36
N PHE A 151 -20.91 2.76 12.24
CA PHE A 151 -19.52 2.37 12.46
C PHE A 151 -19.17 2.31 13.96
N ALA A 152 -19.75 3.20 14.76
CA ALA A 152 -19.58 3.18 16.22
C ALA A 152 -20.14 1.88 16.84
N GLU A 153 -21.27 1.40 16.32
CA GLU A 153 -21.92 0.17 16.78
C GLU A 153 -21.04 -1.07 16.64
N ILE A 154 -20.22 -1.12 15.58
CA ILE A 154 -19.26 -2.21 15.35
C ILE A 154 -17.88 -1.94 16.01
N GLY A 155 -17.79 -0.92 16.85
CA GLY A 155 -16.60 -0.63 17.64
C GLY A 155 -15.47 0.08 16.87
N LEU A 156 -15.75 0.71 15.73
CA LEU A 156 -14.77 1.60 15.10
C LEU A 156 -14.64 2.91 15.89
N HIS A 157 -13.41 3.41 15.99
CA HIS A 157 -13.14 4.73 16.58
C HIS A 157 -13.77 5.84 15.74
N ILE A 158 -14.59 6.68 16.36
CA ILE A 158 -15.22 7.84 15.73
C ILE A 158 -14.42 9.09 16.12
N PRO A 159 -13.77 9.76 15.15
CA PRO A 159 -12.92 10.89 15.45
C PRO A 159 -13.73 12.13 15.88
N GLU A 160 -13.20 12.88 16.85
CA GLU A 160 -13.90 14.00 17.48
C GLU A 160 -13.52 15.39 16.95
N ASP A 161 -12.30 15.52 16.43
CA ASP A 161 -11.72 16.80 15.98
C ASP A 161 -10.93 16.63 14.65
N PRO A 162 -10.53 17.72 13.97
CA PRO A 162 -9.79 17.65 12.71
C PRO A 162 -8.51 16.82 12.76
N SER A 163 -7.77 16.87 13.88
CA SER A 163 -6.54 16.12 14.06
C SER A 163 -6.83 14.63 14.15
N ASP A 164 -7.85 14.25 14.91
CA ASP A 164 -8.31 12.87 15.00
C ASP A 164 -8.87 12.36 13.66
N ILE A 165 -9.66 13.17 12.95
CA ILE A 165 -10.16 12.86 11.60
C ILE A 165 -9.01 12.58 10.63
N ALA A 166 -8.00 13.45 10.64
CA ALA A 166 -6.88 13.37 9.71
C ALA A 166 -5.91 12.23 10.03
N LEU A 167 -5.72 11.91 11.32
CA LEU A 167 -4.67 11.00 11.78
C LEU A 167 -5.17 9.62 12.22
N ASN A 168 -6.48 9.37 12.36
CA ASN A 168 -7.05 8.13 12.93
C ASN A 168 -6.31 6.84 12.49
N HIS A 169 -6.40 6.51 11.19
CA HIS A 169 -5.75 5.32 10.64
C HIS A 169 -4.24 5.43 10.59
N TYR A 170 -3.72 6.63 10.28
CA TYR A 170 -2.29 6.87 10.16
C TYR A 170 -1.56 6.62 11.49
N ARG A 171 -2.15 7.06 12.61
CA ARG A 171 -1.67 6.80 13.96
C ARG A 171 -1.62 5.32 14.27
N ARG A 172 -2.68 4.58 13.93
CA ARG A 172 -2.73 3.13 14.13
C ARG A 172 -1.62 2.42 13.37
N CYS A 173 -1.41 2.76 12.10
CA CYS A 173 -0.35 2.20 11.28
C CYS A 173 1.05 2.58 11.79
N TYR A 174 1.24 3.82 12.24
CA TYR A 174 2.48 4.25 12.87
C TYR A 174 2.77 3.49 14.17
N ASP A 175 1.77 3.27 15.02
CA ASP A 175 1.91 2.49 16.26
C ASP A 175 2.28 1.02 15.95
N ILE A 176 1.67 0.42 14.92
CA ILE A 176 2.04 -0.92 14.43
C ILE A 176 3.50 -0.94 13.98
N PHE A 177 3.89 0.00 13.13
CA PHE A 177 5.27 0.16 12.67
C PHE A 177 6.23 0.24 13.85
N ARG A 178 5.94 1.09 14.85
CA ARG A 178 6.86 1.26 15.98
C ARG A 178 6.99 0.03 16.84
N ARG A 179 5.90 -0.74 17.01
CA ARG A 179 5.94 -2.03 17.70
C ARG A 179 6.76 -3.07 16.92
N GLN A 180 6.58 -3.17 15.61
CA GLN A 180 7.28 -4.16 14.78
C GLN A 180 8.77 -3.85 14.62
N MET A 181 9.14 -2.58 14.56
CA MET A 181 10.53 -2.17 14.38
C MET A 181 11.38 -2.36 15.65
N GLY A 182 10.78 -2.34 16.85
CA GLY A 182 11.53 -2.39 18.11
C GLY A 182 12.60 -1.28 18.17
N ASP A 183 13.86 -1.69 18.36
CA ASP A 183 15.04 -0.79 18.43
C ASP A 183 15.64 -0.43 17.05
N GLU A 184 15.06 -0.96 15.97
CA GLU A 184 15.45 -0.60 14.60
C GLU A 184 14.73 0.70 14.18
N VAL A 185 15.38 1.46 13.30
CA VAL A 185 14.91 2.79 12.89
C VAL A 185 14.87 2.92 11.38
N VAL A 186 13.84 3.61 10.90
CA VAL A 186 13.76 4.16 9.55
C VAL A 186 13.42 5.64 9.73
N PRO A 187 14.43 6.53 9.84
CA PRO A 187 14.20 7.93 10.24
C PRO A 187 13.19 8.67 9.36
N PHE A 188 13.10 8.30 8.08
CA PHE A 188 12.12 8.86 7.16
C PHE A 188 10.66 8.58 7.57
N MET A 189 10.38 7.40 8.13
CA MET A 189 9.04 7.04 8.60
C MET A 189 8.63 7.80 9.85
N ASP A 190 9.58 8.05 10.76
CA ASP A 190 9.35 8.89 11.93
C ASP A 190 9.17 10.37 11.52
N PHE A 191 9.97 10.84 10.55
CA PHE A 191 9.81 12.18 9.98
C PHE A 191 8.44 12.36 9.33
N THR A 192 7.99 11.39 8.54
CA THR A 192 6.67 11.40 7.90
C THR A 192 5.56 11.53 8.93
N TRP A 193 5.62 10.77 10.03
CA TRP A 193 4.65 10.87 11.12
C TRP A 193 4.66 12.25 11.78
N HIS A 194 5.82 12.76 12.17
CA HIS A 194 5.91 14.07 12.82
C HIS A 194 5.48 15.21 11.90
N TRP A 195 5.79 15.12 10.60
CA TRP A 195 5.33 16.07 9.61
C TRP A 195 3.80 16.07 9.51
N LEU A 196 3.16 14.89 9.42
CA LEU A 196 1.69 14.78 9.38
C LEU A 196 1.04 15.39 10.63
N VAL A 197 1.58 15.10 11.82
CA VAL A 197 1.07 15.65 13.08
C VAL A 197 1.12 17.19 13.10
N ARG A 198 2.15 17.81 12.51
CA ARG A 198 2.29 19.27 12.44
C ARG A 198 1.45 19.94 11.35
N ASN A 199 1.07 19.19 10.31
CA ASN A 199 0.47 19.72 9.08
C ASN A 199 -1.01 19.30 8.91
N VAL A 200 -1.69 18.93 9.99
CA VAL A 200 -3.12 18.58 9.96
C VAL A 200 -3.92 19.71 9.30
N PRO A 201 -4.81 19.39 8.33
CA PRO A 201 -5.72 20.38 7.79
C PRO A 201 -6.84 20.70 8.79
N GLU A 202 -6.56 21.61 9.74
CA GLU A 202 -7.43 21.98 10.89
C GLU A 202 -8.85 22.45 10.53
N TYR A 203 -9.10 22.74 9.25
CA TYR A 203 -10.41 23.14 8.74
C TYR A 203 -11.31 21.97 8.30
N ARG A 204 -10.83 20.72 8.38
CA ARG A 204 -11.54 19.51 7.95
C ARG A 204 -12.26 18.87 9.14
N HIS A 205 -13.51 19.28 9.36
CA HIS A 205 -14.32 18.84 10.52
C HIS A 205 -15.28 17.66 10.21
N ARG A 206 -15.33 17.19 8.96
CA ARG A 206 -16.26 16.14 8.54
C ARG A 206 -15.55 14.80 8.42
N GLY A 207 -15.89 13.87 9.31
CA GLY A 207 -15.53 12.46 9.19
C GLY A 207 -16.60 11.64 8.44
N CYS A 208 -16.18 10.62 7.70
CA CYS A 208 -17.03 9.58 7.13
C CYS A 208 -16.30 8.23 7.09
N GLY A 209 -16.99 7.14 6.72
CA GLY A 209 -16.31 5.88 6.41
C GLY A 209 -15.38 6.07 5.20
N ILE A 210 -14.15 5.61 5.32
CA ILE A 210 -13.08 5.69 4.32
C ILE A 210 -12.66 4.26 4.00
N THR A 211 -12.65 3.91 2.71
CA THR A 211 -12.29 2.55 2.29
C THR A 211 -10.83 2.23 2.63
N GLY A 212 -9.97 3.24 2.60
CA GLY A 212 -8.58 3.18 3.02
C GLY A 212 -7.64 2.75 1.92
N ASP A 213 -8.03 1.80 1.07
CA ASP A 213 -7.34 1.40 -0.17
C ASP A 213 -8.27 1.57 -1.39
N ALA A 214 -8.76 2.78 -1.60
CA ALA A 214 -9.77 3.05 -2.61
C ALA A 214 -9.28 2.83 -4.04
N GLY A 215 -10.23 2.51 -4.94
CA GLY A 215 -9.94 2.06 -6.31
C GLY A 215 -9.92 0.54 -6.45
N GLN A 216 -10.25 -0.19 -5.37
CA GLN A 216 -10.43 -1.63 -5.31
C GLN A 216 -11.88 -2.01 -5.58
N PHE A 217 -12.18 -2.48 -6.79
CA PHE A 217 -13.53 -2.88 -7.16
C PHE A 217 -13.54 -3.94 -8.27
N MET A 218 -14.70 -4.55 -8.46
CA MET A 218 -15.00 -5.52 -9.50
C MET A 218 -16.11 -4.99 -10.40
N PHE A 219 -16.03 -5.28 -11.70
CA PHE A 219 -17.06 -4.93 -12.67
C PHE A 219 -17.32 -6.07 -13.66
N ASP A 220 -18.53 -6.13 -14.22
CA ASP A 220 -18.90 -7.04 -15.30
C ASP A 220 -19.63 -6.28 -16.41
N GLY A 221 -19.08 -6.36 -17.63
CA GLY A 221 -19.53 -5.55 -18.76
C GLY A 221 -19.42 -4.05 -18.46
N ASP A 222 -20.58 -3.40 -18.28
CA ASP A 222 -20.71 -1.97 -17.97
C ASP A 222 -21.27 -1.71 -16.57
N ARG A 223 -21.19 -2.69 -15.65
CA ARG A 223 -21.74 -2.60 -14.30
C ARG A 223 -20.69 -2.83 -13.24
N LEU A 224 -20.67 -1.94 -12.24
CA LEU A 224 -19.97 -2.20 -10.99
C LEU A 224 -20.69 -3.33 -10.26
N VAL A 225 -19.97 -4.35 -9.81
CA VAL A 225 -20.57 -5.48 -9.09
C VAL A 225 -20.19 -5.50 -7.62
N CYS A 226 -19.00 -5.04 -7.24
CA CYS A 226 -18.53 -5.12 -5.86
C CYS A 226 -17.37 -4.15 -5.58
N LEU A 227 -17.41 -3.44 -4.46
CA LEU A 227 -16.23 -2.84 -3.83
C LEU A 227 -15.55 -3.90 -2.98
N ILE A 228 -14.22 -3.94 -3.02
CA ILE A 228 -13.43 -4.98 -2.35
C ILE A 228 -12.31 -4.35 -1.51
N ASP A 229 -11.74 -5.16 -0.61
CA ASP A 229 -10.52 -4.85 0.15
C ASP A 229 -10.65 -3.75 1.21
N PHE A 230 -11.28 -4.08 2.35
CA PHE A 230 -11.54 -3.14 3.45
C PHE A 230 -10.59 -3.32 4.64
N GLU A 231 -9.43 -3.95 4.45
CA GLU A 231 -8.41 -4.16 5.50
C GLU A 231 -7.75 -2.86 6.00
N GLN A 232 -7.98 -1.74 5.31
CA GLN A 232 -7.52 -0.40 5.68
C GLN A 232 -8.68 0.52 6.08
N PHE A 233 -9.91 0.01 6.24
CA PHE A 233 -11.08 0.84 6.48
C PHE A 233 -11.05 1.56 7.84
N TYR A 234 -11.49 2.82 7.86
CA TYR A 234 -11.56 3.64 9.06
C TYR A 234 -12.59 4.76 8.91
N VAL A 235 -12.80 5.55 9.97
CA VAL A 235 -13.55 6.81 9.89
C VAL A 235 -12.57 7.98 9.83
N GLY A 236 -12.65 8.79 8.78
CA GLY A 236 -11.70 9.87 8.51
C GLY A 236 -12.18 10.87 7.46
N ASP A 237 -11.26 11.62 6.88
CA ASP A 237 -11.55 12.62 5.86
C ASP A 237 -11.91 11.98 4.51
N PRO A 238 -13.06 12.31 3.87
CA PRO A 238 -13.43 11.77 2.56
C PRO A 238 -12.39 11.98 1.45
N ILE A 239 -11.52 12.98 1.57
CA ILE A 239 -10.47 13.25 0.59
C ILE A 239 -9.41 12.12 0.58
N ALA A 240 -9.25 11.40 1.69
CA ALA A 240 -8.22 10.38 1.82
C ALA A 240 -8.37 9.21 0.84
N ASP A 241 -9.59 8.86 0.43
CA ASP A 241 -9.80 7.79 -0.55
C ASP A 241 -9.25 8.17 -1.94
N PHE A 242 -9.19 9.45 -2.31
CA PHE A 242 -8.56 9.85 -3.58
C PHE A 242 -7.04 9.67 -3.55
N SER A 243 -6.41 9.78 -2.38
CA SER A 243 -4.97 9.57 -2.25
C SER A 243 -4.57 8.12 -2.57
N ALA A 244 -5.38 7.13 -2.18
CA ALA A 244 -5.19 5.74 -2.56
C ALA A 244 -5.38 5.51 -4.07
N MET A 245 -6.42 6.10 -4.64
CA MET A 245 -6.66 6.03 -6.09
C MET A 245 -5.53 6.65 -6.91
N ARG A 246 -4.88 7.72 -6.40
CA ARG A 246 -3.75 8.38 -7.08
C ARG A 246 -2.61 7.40 -7.33
N LEU A 247 -2.37 6.51 -6.36
CA LEU A 247 -1.36 5.47 -6.48
C LEU A 247 -1.74 4.44 -7.54
N ARG A 248 -3.01 4.01 -7.54
CA ARG A 248 -3.52 3.05 -8.52
C ARG A 248 -3.55 3.61 -9.95
N ASP A 249 -3.85 4.90 -10.13
CA ASP A 249 -3.92 5.55 -11.44
C ASP A 249 -2.57 5.55 -12.20
N MET A 250 -1.45 5.24 -11.53
CA MET A 250 -0.15 5.03 -12.18
C MET A 250 -0.03 3.69 -12.92
N ILE A 251 -0.83 2.70 -12.54
CA ILE A 251 -0.79 1.34 -13.11
C ILE A 251 -2.10 0.96 -13.80
N GLU A 252 -3.18 1.68 -13.52
CA GLU A 252 -4.51 1.49 -14.10
C GLU A 252 -5.08 2.81 -14.64
N PRO A 253 -5.89 2.79 -15.70
CA PRO A 253 -6.45 4.01 -16.30
C PRO A 253 -7.70 4.49 -15.53
N LEU A 254 -7.54 4.97 -14.30
CA LEU A 254 -8.66 5.45 -13.47
C LEU A 254 -9.10 6.88 -13.83
N ASP A 255 -8.17 7.74 -14.29
CA ASP A 255 -8.38 9.18 -14.47
C ASP A 255 -8.93 9.83 -13.19
N ILE A 256 -8.07 9.88 -12.17
CA ILE A 256 -8.42 10.43 -10.86
C ILE A 256 -8.97 11.86 -10.91
N ALA A 257 -8.50 12.69 -11.84
CA ALA A 257 -9.02 14.05 -11.98
C ALA A 257 -10.50 14.03 -12.39
N ASP A 258 -10.88 13.09 -13.27
CA ASP A 258 -12.28 12.88 -13.63
C ASP A 258 -13.13 12.30 -12.50
N LEU A 259 -12.59 11.33 -11.75
CA LEU A 259 -13.27 10.76 -10.58
C LEU A 259 -13.54 11.82 -9.50
N ILE A 260 -12.57 12.70 -9.24
CA ILE A 260 -12.75 13.83 -8.31
C ILE A 260 -13.87 14.74 -8.79
N ARG A 261 -13.87 15.18 -10.06
CA ARG A 261 -14.92 16.05 -10.60
C ARG A 261 -16.33 15.44 -10.47
N ARG A 262 -16.48 14.15 -10.77
CA ARG A 262 -17.75 13.43 -10.60
C ARG A 262 -18.17 13.38 -9.14
N TYR A 263 -17.21 13.12 -8.24
CA TYR A 263 -17.46 13.07 -6.82
C TYR A 263 -17.93 14.42 -6.29
N GLU A 264 -17.25 15.52 -6.63
CA GLU A 264 -17.64 16.88 -6.23
C GLU A 264 -19.08 17.19 -6.67
N GLY A 265 -19.45 16.79 -7.90
CA GLY A 265 -20.80 16.96 -8.42
C GLY A 265 -21.89 16.20 -7.65
N LEU A 266 -21.55 15.04 -7.08
CA LEU A 266 -22.49 14.19 -6.33
C LEU A 266 -22.49 14.46 -4.82
N ALA A 267 -21.32 14.75 -4.25
CA ALA A 267 -21.11 14.98 -2.82
C ALA A 267 -21.39 16.44 -2.42
N GLY A 268 -21.18 17.39 -3.34
CA GLY A 268 -21.40 18.82 -3.10
C GLY A 268 -20.27 19.51 -2.31
N GLU A 269 -19.13 18.85 -2.13
CA GLU A 269 -17.96 19.40 -1.43
C GLU A 269 -16.74 19.36 -2.36
N PRO A 270 -16.02 20.48 -2.53
CA PRO A 270 -14.82 20.51 -3.35
C PRO A 270 -13.64 19.81 -2.67
N VAL A 271 -12.77 19.21 -3.48
CA VAL A 271 -11.48 18.65 -3.04
C VAL A 271 -10.42 19.72 -3.20
N ASP A 272 -9.87 20.19 -2.08
CA ASP A 272 -8.78 21.17 -2.10
C ASP A 272 -7.40 20.51 -2.17
N LYS A 273 -6.46 21.23 -2.81
CA LYS A 273 -5.11 20.75 -3.09
C LYS A 273 -4.31 20.40 -1.83
N TYR A 274 -4.43 21.19 -0.77
CA TYR A 274 -3.66 20.98 0.46
C TYR A 274 -4.07 19.68 1.16
N ALA A 275 -5.38 19.49 1.40
CA ALA A 275 -5.88 18.26 2.00
C ALA A 275 -5.58 17.03 1.13
N PHE A 276 -5.69 17.15 -0.19
CA PHE A 276 -5.36 16.07 -1.12
C PHE A 276 -3.89 15.64 -1.06
N GLU A 277 -2.95 16.59 -1.09
CA GLU A 277 -1.53 16.28 -0.95
C GLU A 277 -1.20 15.79 0.46
N TYR A 278 -1.82 16.35 1.51
CA TYR A 278 -1.66 15.89 2.90
C TYR A 278 -2.07 14.42 3.06
N HIS A 279 -3.24 14.04 2.54
CA HIS A 279 -3.66 12.64 2.58
C HIS A 279 -2.84 11.76 1.63
N THR A 280 -2.22 12.32 0.58
CA THR A 280 -1.25 11.58 -0.24
C THR A 280 0.01 11.27 0.57
N VAL A 281 0.53 12.20 1.37
CA VAL A 281 1.58 11.93 2.36
C VAL A 281 1.11 10.85 3.34
N GLY A 282 -0.11 10.96 3.86
CA GLY A 282 -0.68 10.02 4.82
C GLY A 282 -0.80 8.58 4.31
N PHE A 283 -1.41 8.37 3.14
CA PHE A 283 -1.58 7.05 2.55
C PHE A 283 -0.24 6.41 2.14
N ASN A 284 0.69 7.20 1.59
CA ASN A 284 2.05 6.71 1.33
C ASN A 284 2.79 6.39 2.62
N GLY A 285 2.57 7.16 3.69
CA GLY A 285 3.01 6.85 5.04
C GLY A 285 2.50 5.49 5.51
N VAL A 286 1.20 5.20 5.36
CA VAL A 286 0.60 3.88 5.69
C VAL A 286 1.31 2.75 4.95
N ASN A 287 1.54 2.89 3.65
CA ASN A 287 2.29 1.90 2.88
C ASN A 287 3.71 1.71 3.44
N GLY A 288 4.42 2.81 3.73
CA GLY A 288 5.75 2.77 4.33
C GLY A 288 5.76 2.09 5.70
N TRP A 289 4.88 2.49 6.62
CA TRP A 289 4.78 1.95 7.97
C TRP A 289 4.47 0.45 7.99
N LEU A 290 3.68 -0.05 7.03
CA LEU A 290 3.36 -1.47 6.94
C LEU A 290 4.41 -2.30 6.18
N LEU A 291 5.18 -1.69 5.27
CA LEU A 291 6.13 -2.43 4.41
C LEU A 291 7.59 -2.35 4.86
N TRP A 292 8.06 -1.23 5.42
CA TRP A 292 9.43 -1.12 5.94
C TRP A 292 9.77 -2.18 7.01
N PRO A 293 8.87 -2.55 7.95
CA PRO A 293 9.15 -3.63 8.90
C PRO A 293 9.48 -4.97 8.25
N THR A 294 8.86 -5.29 7.10
CA THR A 294 9.15 -6.54 6.35
C THR A 294 10.56 -6.58 5.79
N THR A 295 11.24 -5.43 5.69
CA THR A 295 12.65 -5.36 5.25
C THR A 295 13.63 -5.65 6.38
N VAL A 296 13.18 -5.52 7.63
CA VAL A 296 13.96 -5.76 8.86
C VAL A 296 13.82 -7.21 9.32
N SER A 297 12.59 -7.73 9.34
CA SER A 297 12.27 -9.11 9.68
C SER A 297 11.37 -9.74 8.60
N PRO A 298 11.94 -10.16 7.46
CA PRO A 298 11.16 -10.77 6.38
C PRO A 298 10.74 -12.20 6.72
N ASP A 299 9.50 -12.55 6.37
CA ASP A 299 9.03 -13.94 6.34
C ASP A 299 9.54 -14.64 5.05
N LEU A 300 9.86 -15.93 5.13
CA LEU A 300 10.32 -16.75 4.00
C LEU A 300 9.35 -16.76 2.81
N GLU A 301 8.05 -16.64 3.09
CA GLU A 301 7.02 -16.64 2.05
C GLU A 301 6.92 -15.29 1.32
N GLN A 302 7.40 -14.20 1.95
CA GLN A 302 7.32 -12.86 1.37
C GLN A 302 8.27 -12.68 0.18
N ASP A 303 7.91 -11.74 -0.70
CA ASP A 303 8.78 -11.27 -1.77
C ASP A 303 9.48 -9.99 -1.31
N TYR A 304 10.69 -10.17 -0.77
CA TYR A 304 11.48 -9.09 -0.18
C TYR A 304 11.68 -7.90 -1.14
N VAL A 305 12.04 -8.17 -2.41
CA VAL A 305 12.33 -7.12 -3.38
C VAL A 305 11.06 -6.42 -3.82
N ALA A 306 9.93 -7.14 -3.94
CA ALA A 306 8.65 -6.51 -4.18
C ALA A 306 8.28 -5.54 -3.04
N TYR A 307 8.32 -5.99 -1.79
CA TYR A 307 7.93 -5.16 -0.64
C TYR A 307 8.84 -3.96 -0.46
N LEU A 308 10.15 -4.15 -0.62
CA LEU A 308 11.12 -3.06 -0.60
C LEU A 308 10.87 -2.06 -1.73
N SER A 309 10.58 -2.53 -2.95
CA SER A 309 10.24 -1.66 -4.10
C SER A 309 9.02 -0.80 -3.81
N PHE A 310 7.96 -1.35 -3.22
CA PHE A 310 6.78 -0.59 -2.79
C PHE A 310 7.09 0.38 -1.64
N ALA A 311 7.90 -0.02 -0.66
CA ALA A 311 8.29 0.83 0.47
C ALA A 311 9.11 2.05 0.01
N ILE A 312 10.06 1.85 -0.91
CA ILE A 312 10.86 2.94 -1.50
C ILE A 312 9.97 3.85 -2.35
N ALA A 313 9.14 3.28 -3.23
CA ALA A 313 8.31 4.07 -4.14
C ALA A 313 7.30 4.95 -3.39
N SER A 314 6.56 4.37 -2.44
CA SER A 314 5.65 5.14 -1.57
C SER A 314 6.39 6.23 -0.80
N SER A 315 7.58 5.94 -0.29
CA SER A 315 8.41 6.93 0.40
C SER A 315 8.83 8.11 -0.51
N ARG A 316 9.17 7.85 -1.78
CA ARG A 316 9.47 8.91 -2.77
C ARG A 316 8.24 9.77 -3.06
N TRP A 317 7.07 9.14 -3.17
CA TRP A 317 5.80 9.83 -3.41
C TRP A 317 5.34 10.66 -2.20
N THR A 318 5.66 10.23 -0.98
CA THR A 318 5.53 11.05 0.24
C THR A 318 6.35 12.33 0.11
N VAL A 319 7.65 12.23 -0.23
CA VAL A 319 8.52 13.40 -0.44
C VAL A 319 7.96 14.34 -1.51
N LYS A 320 7.48 13.78 -2.62
CA LYS A 320 6.90 14.57 -3.72
C LYS A 320 5.68 15.37 -3.24
N SER A 321 4.79 14.76 -2.47
CA SER A 321 3.58 15.43 -1.96
C SER A 321 3.91 16.51 -0.92
N MET A 322 4.93 16.29 -0.08
CA MET A 322 5.44 17.32 0.85
C MET A 322 6.03 18.52 0.08
N VAL A 323 6.80 18.27 -0.98
CA VAL A 323 7.35 19.29 -1.88
C VAL A 323 6.26 20.15 -2.52
N GLU A 324 5.18 19.53 -2.99
CA GLU A 324 4.05 20.25 -3.60
C GLU A 324 3.36 21.18 -2.58
N ILE A 325 3.24 20.75 -1.32
CA ILE A 325 2.68 21.57 -0.23
C ILE A 325 3.61 22.72 0.14
N MET A 326 4.92 22.46 0.21
CA MET A 326 5.90 23.40 0.74
C MET A 326 6.53 24.30 -0.33
N GLY A 327 6.30 24.03 -1.62
CA GLY A 327 6.91 24.77 -2.73
C GLY A 327 8.44 24.59 -2.80
N ILE A 328 8.94 23.39 -2.49
CA ILE A 328 10.38 23.08 -2.46
C ILE A 328 10.83 22.55 -3.83
N GLU A 329 11.97 23.03 -4.33
CA GLU A 329 12.64 22.45 -5.49
C GLU A 329 13.66 21.39 -5.02
N LEU A 330 13.52 20.15 -5.49
CA LEU A 330 14.42 19.06 -5.12
C LEU A 330 15.76 19.14 -5.85
N GLU A 331 16.85 18.87 -5.13
CA GLU A 331 18.18 18.83 -5.72
C GLU A 331 18.39 17.57 -6.58
N ASP A 332 19.12 17.71 -7.69
CA ASP A 332 19.57 16.57 -8.47
C ASP A 332 20.54 15.69 -7.67
N VAL A 333 20.28 14.38 -7.65
CA VAL A 333 21.09 13.40 -6.91
C VAL A 333 22.02 12.65 -7.84
N PRO A 334 23.35 12.64 -7.60
CA PRO A 334 24.27 11.85 -8.42
C PRO A 334 24.01 10.36 -8.25
N LEU A 335 24.12 9.61 -9.35
CA LEU A 335 23.97 8.16 -9.32
C LEU A 335 25.13 7.51 -8.55
N PRO A 336 24.87 6.44 -7.76
CA PRO A 336 25.91 5.70 -7.08
C PRO A 336 26.98 5.15 -8.03
N GLU A 337 28.25 5.34 -7.66
CA GLU A 337 29.40 4.82 -8.40
C GLU A 337 29.80 3.43 -7.90
N GLU A 338 30.31 2.59 -8.81
CA GLU A 338 30.86 1.29 -8.42
C GLU A 338 32.10 1.50 -7.54
N SER A 339 32.16 0.76 -6.44
CA SER A 339 33.19 0.90 -5.41
C SER A 339 33.85 -0.44 -5.14
N ARG A 340 34.84 -0.48 -4.23
CA ARG A 340 35.43 -1.76 -3.82
C ARG A 340 34.32 -2.66 -3.26
N PRO A 341 34.13 -3.89 -3.79
CA PRO A 341 33.04 -4.74 -3.32
C PRO A 341 33.20 -5.18 -1.86
N PHE A 342 32.08 -5.41 -1.16
CA PHE A 342 32.10 -5.99 0.20
C PHE A 342 32.68 -7.41 0.23
N ALA A 343 32.43 -8.17 -0.83
CA ALA A 343 32.84 -9.55 -1.02
C ALA A 343 33.21 -9.82 -2.50
N PRO A 344 33.99 -10.88 -2.79
CA PRO A 344 34.35 -11.24 -4.16
C PRO A 344 33.11 -11.44 -5.04
N MET A 345 33.21 -11.05 -6.31
CA MET A 345 32.12 -11.18 -7.29
C MET A 345 31.75 -12.62 -7.70
N PRO A 346 32.69 -13.59 -7.83
CA PRO A 346 32.37 -14.91 -8.38
C PRO A 346 31.27 -15.70 -7.64
N PRO A 347 31.18 -15.68 -6.29
CA PRO A 347 30.07 -16.31 -5.56
C PRO A 347 28.67 -15.79 -5.94
N PHE A 348 28.51 -14.48 -6.13
CA PHE A 348 27.23 -13.88 -6.53
C PHE A 348 26.84 -14.29 -7.95
N ALA A 349 27.79 -14.25 -8.89
CA ALA A 349 27.57 -14.75 -10.25
C ALA A 349 27.19 -16.24 -10.27
N HIS A 350 27.89 -17.06 -9.48
CA HIS A 350 27.59 -18.49 -9.36
C HIS A 350 26.20 -18.75 -8.77
N LEU A 351 25.78 -17.98 -7.76
CA LEU A 351 24.42 -18.06 -7.20
C LEU A 351 23.38 -17.74 -8.27
N MET A 352 23.53 -16.63 -8.98
CA MET A 352 22.63 -16.22 -10.06
C MET A 352 22.53 -17.27 -11.18
N ASP A 353 23.65 -17.87 -11.59
CA ASP A 353 23.69 -18.94 -12.61
C ASP A 353 23.12 -20.28 -12.13
N SER A 354 22.95 -20.45 -10.82
CA SER A 354 22.46 -21.68 -10.20
C SER A 354 20.95 -21.64 -9.94
N ILE A 355 20.37 -20.46 -9.71
CA ILE A 355 18.93 -20.31 -9.45
C ILE A 355 18.06 -20.91 -10.56
N PRO A 356 18.29 -20.64 -11.86
CA PRO A 356 17.50 -21.25 -12.94
C PRO A 356 17.68 -22.76 -13.10
N LYS A 357 18.65 -23.37 -12.40
CA LYS A 357 18.90 -24.81 -12.42
C LYS A 357 18.21 -25.53 -11.26
N LEU A 358 17.59 -24.78 -10.33
CA LEU A 358 16.80 -25.35 -9.26
C LEU A 358 15.58 -26.06 -9.87
N LYS A 359 15.36 -27.32 -9.48
CA LYS A 359 14.24 -28.11 -10.00
C LYS A 359 12.96 -27.71 -9.28
N GLY A 360 11.97 -27.26 -10.05
CA GLY A 360 10.61 -27.02 -9.58
C GLY A 360 9.60 -27.26 -10.68
N GLN A 361 8.32 -27.44 -10.32
CA GLN A 361 7.24 -27.62 -11.27
C GLN A 361 6.07 -26.70 -10.89
N GLY A 362 5.49 -26.06 -11.91
CA GLY A 362 4.32 -25.20 -11.77
C GLY A 362 4.65 -23.76 -11.37
N ARG A 363 3.62 -22.91 -11.48
CA ARG A 363 3.72 -21.45 -11.35
C ARG A 363 4.23 -20.97 -9.99
N TYR A 364 4.01 -21.75 -8.93
CA TYR A 364 4.56 -21.46 -7.60
C TYR A 364 6.09 -21.58 -7.57
N ALA A 365 6.63 -22.61 -8.20
CA ALA A 365 8.08 -22.79 -8.29
C ALA A 365 8.72 -21.70 -9.16
N GLU A 366 8.08 -21.34 -10.28
CA GLU A 366 8.51 -20.24 -11.15
C GLU A 366 8.53 -18.90 -10.39
N TYR A 367 7.50 -18.62 -9.59
CA TYR A 367 7.46 -17.42 -8.75
C TYR A 367 8.56 -17.40 -7.69
N ASN A 368 8.82 -18.54 -7.02
CA ASN A 368 9.88 -18.64 -6.03
C ASN A 368 11.28 -18.51 -6.65
N GLU A 369 11.49 -19.06 -7.84
CA GLU A 369 12.72 -18.85 -8.60
C GLU A 369 12.93 -17.36 -8.92
N MET A 370 11.89 -16.70 -9.43
CA MET A 370 11.90 -15.28 -9.77
C MET A 370 12.19 -14.40 -8.54
N LYS A 371 11.52 -14.61 -7.40
CA LYS A 371 11.75 -13.79 -6.19
C LYS A 371 13.16 -14.01 -5.63
N THR A 372 13.66 -15.25 -5.67
CA THR A 372 15.03 -15.60 -5.24
C THR A 372 16.09 -14.94 -6.14
N ALA A 373 15.91 -15.00 -7.46
CA ALA A 373 16.77 -14.32 -8.41
C ALA A 373 16.77 -12.80 -8.20
N SER A 374 15.62 -12.24 -7.82
CA SER A 374 15.50 -10.81 -7.58
C SER A 374 16.28 -10.38 -6.34
N LEU A 375 16.16 -11.13 -5.25
CA LEU A 375 16.94 -10.89 -4.03
C LEU A 375 18.45 -11.03 -4.27
N ALA A 376 18.88 -12.05 -5.01
CA ALA A 376 20.29 -12.24 -5.32
C ALA A 376 20.89 -11.07 -6.14
N LYS A 377 20.14 -10.50 -7.10
CA LYS A 377 20.54 -9.27 -7.82
C LYS A 377 20.65 -8.06 -6.89
N TYR A 378 19.68 -7.89 -5.99
CA TYR A 378 19.69 -6.80 -5.02
C TYR A 378 20.91 -6.86 -4.09
N ILE A 379 21.26 -8.06 -3.59
CA ILE A 379 22.44 -8.24 -2.74
C ILE A 379 23.74 -8.02 -3.55
N ASP A 380 23.82 -8.46 -4.81
CA ASP A 380 24.97 -8.15 -5.68
C ASP A 380 25.11 -6.63 -5.92
N ARG A 381 23.99 -5.91 -6.03
CA ARG A 381 23.99 -4.46 -6.15
C ARG A 381 24.56 -3.80 -4.89
N TRP A 382 24.13 -4.22 -3.70
CA TRP A 382 24.75 -3.80 -2.44
C TRP A 382 26.24 -4.15 -2.38
N ASN A 383 26.62 -5.33 -2.87
CA ASN A 383 28.02 -5.74 -2.90
C ASN A 383 28.90 -4.75 -3.69
N ARG A 384 28.43 -4.27 -4.85
CA ARG A 384 29.19 -3.38 -5.75
C ARG A 384 29.15 -1.89 -5.36
N TYR A 385 27.97 -1.41 -4.95
CA TYR A 385 27.70 0.02 -4.79
C TYR A 385 27.54 0.44 -3.32
N GLY A 386 27.34 -0.51 -2.40
CA GLY A 386 26.99 -0.23 -1.01
C GLY A 386 28.03 0.58 -0.24
N ASN A 387 29.33 0.39 -0.51
CA ASN A 387 30.38 1.21 0.12
C ASN A 387 30.26 2.69 -0.25
N TRP A 388 29.94 2.99 -1.51
CA TRP A 388 29.69 4.37 -1.93
C TRP A 388 28.44 4.94 -1.26
N VAL A 389 27.33 4.18 -1.27
CA VAL A 389 26.05 4.60 -0.67
C VAL A 389 26.20 4.91 0.82
N ILE A 390 26.82 4.00 1.58
CA ILE A 390 27.06 4.19 3.03
C ILE A 390 27.94 5.40 3.27
N LYS A 391 28.99 5.60 2.48
CA LYS A 391 29.88 6.75 2.62
C LYS A 391 29.14 8.07 2.39
N GLN A 392 28.37 8.17 1.31
CA GLN A 392 27.59 9.37 1.02
C GLN A 392 26.54 9.65 2.08
N ASP A 393 25.84 8.61 2.55
CA ASP A 393 24.86 8.77 3.62
C ASP A 393 25.51 9.26 4.93
N LEU A 394 26.64 8.66 5.35
CA LEU A 394 27.38 9.11 6.54
C LEU A 394 27.85 10.56 6.42
N GLU A 395 28.33 10.99 5.25
CA GLU A 395 28.71 12.38 4.99
C GLU A 395 27.52 13.33 5.10
N ASN A 396 26.36 12.94 4.58
CA ASN A 396 25.14 13.74 4.61
C ASN A 396 24.53 13.83 6.02
N VAL A 397 24.45 12.71 6.75
CA VAL A 397 24.01 12.69 8.15
C VAL A 397 24.98 13.50 9.02
N SER A 398 26.29 13.39 8.79
CA SER A 398 27.28 14.16 9.55
C SER A 398 27.09 15.67 9.41
N LYS A 399 26.80 16.14 8.18
CA LYS A 399 26.51 17.54 7.91
C LYS A 399 25.22 17.97 8.62
N LEU A 400 24.17 17.17 8.52
CA LEU A 400 22.87 17.45 9.12
C LEU A 400 22.95 17.53 10.66
N LEU A 401 23.70 16.62 11.29
CA LEU A 401 23.86 16.56 12.74
C LEU A 401 24.97 17.48 13.28
N GLY A 402 25.76 18.12 12.40
CA GLY A 402 26.88 18.98 12.79
C GLY A 402 28.04 18.24 13.48
N LYS A 403 28.17 16.92 13.29
CA LYS A 403 29.21 16.08 13.90
C LYS A 403 29.62 14.94 12.98
N THR A 404 30.84 14.42 13.13
CA THR A 404 31.30 13.28 12.31
C THR A 404 30.67 11.97 12.76
N CYS A 405 29.97 11.31 11.84
CA CYS A 405 29.43 9.96 12.00
C CYS A 405 30.28 8.95 11.21
N ASN A 406 30.68 7.85 11.86
CA ASN A 406 31.55 6.82 11.24
C ASN A 406 30.91 5.41 11.20
N ASP A 407 29.78 5.22 11.88
CA ASP A 407 29.04 3.96 11.92
C ASP A 407 27.62 4.20 11.40
N TYR A 408 27.22 3.46 10.35
CA TYR A 408 25.95 3.68 9.66
C TYR A 408 24.76 3.46 10.59
N ARG A 409 24.76 2.37 11.37
CA ARG A 409 23.65 2.02 12.26
C ARG A 409 23.49 3.05 13.39
N GLN A 410 24.59 3.50 13.98
CA GLN A 410 24.57 4.58 14.96
C GLN A 410 24.10 5.89 14.34
N ALA A 411 24.59 6.25 13.14
CA ALA A 411 24.19 7.47 12.44
C ALA A 411 22.67 7.51 12.18
N GLN A 412 22.08 6.40 11.75
CA GLN A 412 20.64 6.30 11.52
C GLN A 412 19.82 6.44 12.82
N ARG A 413 20.31 5.90 13.94
CA ARG A 413 19.68 6.09 15.26
C ARG A 413 19.76 7.53 15.75
N GLU A 414 20.91 8.18 15.57
CA GLU A 414 21.10 9.58 15.92
C GLU A 414 20.26 10.50 15.02
N LEU A 415 20.10 10.16 13.75
CA LEU A 415 19.19 10.86 12.84
C LEU A 415 17.72 10.70 13.25
N SER A 416 17.28 9.50 13.63
CA SER A 416 15.92 9.28 14.15
C SER A 416 15.65 10.11 15.41
N ALA A 417 16.62 10.16 16.34
CA ALA A 417 16.52 11.02 17.52
C ALA A 417 16.44 12.51 17.15
N PHE A 418 17.27 12.96 16.21
CA PHE A 418 17.24 14.34 15.70
C PHE A 418 15.87 14.68 15.08
N VAL A 419 15.33 13.82 14.23
CA VAL A 419 13.99 13.95 13.62
C VAL A 419 12.87 14.06 14.66
N ALA A 420 13.03 13.44 15.83
CA ALA A 420 12.07 13.54 16.91
C ALA A 420 12.09 14.87 17.67
N GLU A 421 13.20 15.60 17.63
CA GLU A 421 13.38 16.84 18.39
C GLU A 421 13.16 18.11 17.55
N VAL A 422 13.42 18.04 16.24
CA VAL A 422 13.35 19.23 15.37
C VAL A 422 11.93 19.60 14.96
N GLY A 423 11.71 20.92 14.84
CA GLY A 423 10.46 21.51 14.35
C GLY A 423 10.46 21.76 12.84
N ALA A 424 9.41 22.43 12.36
CA ALA A 424 9.16 22.70 10.95
C ALA A 424 10.29 23.46 10.22
N ASP A 425 11.10 24.24 10.96
CA ASP A 425 12.26 24.95 10.39
C ASP A 425 13.29 24.01 9.73
N HIS A 426 13.28 22.71 10.05
CA HIS A 426 14.16 21.71 9.45
C HIS A 426 13.50 20.88 8.34
N ASP A 427 12.20 21.06 8.08
CA ASP A 427 11.44 20.20 7.17
C ASP A 427 12.06 20.18 5.76
N GLU A 428 12.41 21.34 5.20
CA GLU A 428 13.06 21.42 3.89
C GLU A 428 14.42 20.70 3.85
N THR A 429 15.24 20.89 4.88
CA THR A 429 16.56 20.25 4.95
C THR A 429 16.44 18.72 5.06
N LEU A 430 15.48 18.25 5.86
CA LEU A 430 15.18 16.82 6.00
C LEU A 430 14.60 16.24 4.71
N ILE A 431 13.70 16.96 4.03
CA ILE A 431 13.15 16.56 2.74
C ILE A 431 14.27 16.37 1.70
N GLN A 432 15.22 17.31 1.60
CA GLN A 432 16.36 17.18 0.68
C GLN A 432 17.28 16.00 1.06
N TYR A 433 17.51 15.78 2.36
CA TYR A 433 18.28 14.63 2.82
C TYR A 433 17.59 13.31 2.43
N PHE A 434 16.29 13.16 2.73
CA PHE A 434 15.56 11.94 2.45
C PHE A 434 15.33 11.71 0.96
N HIS A 435 15.17 12.78 0.16
CA HIS A 435 15.18 12.68 -1.30
C HIS A 435 16.48 12.01 -1.79
N ARG A 436 17.65 12.53 -1.39
CA ARG A 436 18.96 11.94 -1.71
C ARG A 436 19.07 10.49 -1.26
N TRP A 437 18.65 10.20 -0.03
CA TRP A 437 18.68 8.84 0.51
C TRP A 437 17.79 7.88 -0.29
N LEU A 438 16.57 8.27 -0.63
CA LEU A 438 15.62 7.47 -1.40
C LEU A 438 16.05 7.23 -2.85
N GLU A 439 16.67 8.22 -3.51
CA GLU A 439 17.24 8.04 -4.86
C GLU A 439 18.35 6.97 -4.85
N MET A 440 19.18 6.94 -3.79
CA MET A 440 20.16 5.87 -3.61
C MET A 440 19.49 4.51 -3.35
N GLN A 441 18.43 4.44 -2.54
CA GLN A 441 17.70 3.19 -2.31
C GLN A 441 17.03 2.68 -3.60
N GLU A 442 16.43 3.58 -4.38
CA GLU A 442 15.80 3.23 -5.65
C GLU A 442 16.83 2.68 -6.65
N PHE A 443 18.01 3.30 -6.73
CA PHE A 443 19.11 2.77 -7.56
C PHE A 443 19.48 1.34 -7.17
N LEU A 444 19.49 1.02 -5.88
CA LEU A 444 19.88 -0.31 -5.40
C LEU A 444 18.88 -1.40 -5.80
N VAL A 445 17.59 -1.08 -5.91
CA VAL A 445 16.56 -2.02 -6.37
C VAL A 445 16.36 -2.01 -7.89
N ARG A 446 16.89 -1.03 -8.61
CA ARG A 446 16.74 -0.92 -10.07
C ARG A 446 17.18 -2.19 -10.80
N ASP A 447 16.34 -2.65 -11.73
CA ASP A 447 16.54 -3.85 -12.55
C ASP A 447 16.74 -5.16 -11.77
N CYS A 448 16.37 -5.19 -10.48
CA CYS A 448 16.49 -6.40 -9.66
C CYS A 448 15.40 -7.42 -9.99
N GLY A 449 14.34 -7.08 -10.73
CA GLY A 449 13.36 -8.08 -11.17
C GLY A 449 12.09 -7.44 -11.69
N PRO A 450 11.12 -8.25 -12.15
CA PRO A 450 9.85 -7.72 -12.64
C PRO A 450 9.05 -6.95 -11.57
N GLN A 451 9.33 -7.21 -10.27
CA GLN A 451 8.68 -6.54 -9.15
C GLN A 451 9.18 -5.11 -8.89
N THR A 452 10.22 -4.68 -9.60
CA THR A 452 10.79 -3.32 -9.48
C THR A 452 10.19 -2.36 -10.51
N PHE A 453 8.98 -2.65 -10.99
CA PHE A 453 8.27 -1.88 -12.02
C PHE A 453 7.86 -0.46 -11.57
N LEU A 454 7.95 -0.17 -10.28
CA LEU A 454 7.70 1.14 -9.70
C LEU A 454 8.92 2.06 -9.77
N VAL A 455 10.11 1.52 -10.06
CA VAL A 455 11.33 2.31 -10.20
C VAL A 455 11.16 3.34 -11.31
N GLY A 456 11.43 4.61 -10.99
CA GLY A 456 11.30 5.74 -11.90
C GLY A 456 9.85 6.16 -12.20
N ARG A 457 8.84 5.53 -11.58
CA ARG A 457 7.46 6.02 -11.67
C ARG A 457 7.22 7.13 -10.65
N ASP A 458 6.51 8.16 -11.08
CA ASP A 458 6.16 9.29 -10.24
C ASP A 458 4.64 9.50 -10.24
N LEU A 459 4.14 10.14 -9.18
CA LEU A 459 2.75 10.51 -9.05
C LEU A 459 2.37 11.47 -10.18
N LYS A 460 1.22 11.22 -10.81
CA LYS A 460 0.66 12.17 -11.76
C LYS A 460 0.36 13.49 -11.01
N PRO A 461 0.76 14.65 -11.58
CA PRO A 461 0.29 15.94 -11.10
C PRO A 461 -1.23 16.03 -11.25
N ILE A 462 -1.89 16.58 -10.23
CA ILE A 462 -3.33 16.84 -10.26
C ILE A 462 -3.53 18.31 -9.94
N GLU A 463 -4.16 19.00 -10.89
CA GLU A 463 -4.56 20.39 -10.75
C GLU A 463 -5.82 20.47 -9.90
N LEU A 464 -5.67 20.92 -8.66
CA LEU A 464 -6.76 21.19 -7.73
C LEU A 464 -6.63 22.63 -7.22
N PRO A 465 -7.75 23.28 -6.89
CA PRO A 465 -7.70 24.61 -6.30
C PRO A 465 -7.07 24.54 -4.90
N TRP A 466 -6.19 25.50 -4.61
CA TRP A 466 -5.74 25.74 -3.25
C TRP A 466 -6.86 26.37 -2.43
N ARG A 467 -6.99 25.94 -1.17
CA ARG A 467 -7.84 26.64 -0.22
C ARG A 467 -7.21 28.00 0.10
N PRO A 468 -8.00 29.08 0.28
CA PRO A 468 -7.43 30.37 0.66
C PRO A 468 -6.56 30.26 1.92
N GLY A 469 -5.31 30.74 1.82
CA GLY A 469 -4.34 30.72 2.91
C GLY A 469 -3.55 29.42 3.08
N THR A 470 -3.73 28.41 2.21
CA THR A 470 -2.97 27.15 2.26
C THR A 470 -2.02 26.93 1.09
N ALA A 471 -2.01 27.84 0.12
CA ALA A 471 -1.04 27.79 -0.97
C ALA A 471 0.39 28.03 -0.45
N PRO A 472 1.41 27.37 -1.03
CA PRO A 472 2.79 27.64 -0.68
C PRO A 472 3.12 29.11 -0.91
N GLU A 473 3.92 29.69 -0.02
CA GLU A 473 4.48 31.01 -0.25
C GLU A 473 5.36 30.96 -1.51
N VAL A 474 5.00 31.72 -2.54
CA VAL A 474 5.80 31.83 -3.75
C VAL A 474 7.14 32.46 -3.35
N ARG A 475 8.19 31.65 -3.30
CA ARG A 475 9.56 32.15 -3.18
C ARG A 475 9.88 32.90 -4.47
N THR A 476 9.69 34.21 -4.46
CA THR A 476 10.25 35.06 -5.51
C THR A 476 11.76 34.94 -5.41
N THR A 477 12.37 34.29 -6.39
CA THR A 477 13.82 34.31 -6.60
C THR A 477 14.24 35.72 -7.03
N GLU A 478 14.26 36.65 -6.08
CA GLU A 478 15.10 37.84 -6.16
C GLU A 478 16.43 37.51 -5.46
N GLU A 479 17.40 37.05 -6.24
CA GLU A 479 18.81 37.52 -6.24
C GLU A 479 19.61 36.92 -7.40
#